data_AF-A0A1A8WVW4-F1
#
_entry.id   AF-A0A1A8WVW4-F1
#
_cell.length_a   1.000
_cell.length_b   1.000
_cell.length_c   1.000
_cell.angle_alpha   90.00
_cell.angle_beta   90.00
_cell.angle_gamma   90.00
#
_symmetry.space_group_name_H-M   'P 1'
#
loop_
_entity.id
_entity.type
_entity.pdbx_description
1 polymer ?
#
loop_
_entity_poly.entity_id
_entity_poly.type
_entity_poly.pdbx_seq_one_letter_code
_entity_poly.pdbx_strand_id
1 'polypeptide(L)'
;MTGKKLTELQNYEFFHKERSQFHYSDNSAYTDVLKTNDPVLRSLSLYLIQYYNDVSTRCSLNDDCTLTCEIMNKWLNEKEAIYTSNGKRALNSKLWNTYIEELWNILGKSSAKQNWCKRDRPKYGNNEYPDDWIHENCNNTKSIDVSLNCANNPYYKSQEVRPLGDSSSSGSAITEFYGYLLFVILLSSILLYK
;
A
#
# COMPACT_ATOMS: atom_id res chain seq x y z
N MET A 1 -23.09 -27.09 -3.79
CA MET A 1 -21.90 -26.86 -4.63
C MET A 1 -20.73 -26.68 -3.69
N THR A 2 -19.86 -27.68 -3.57
CA THR A 2 -18.70 -27.64 -2.68
C THR A 2 -17.66 -26.70 -3.30
N GLY A 3 -17.24 -25.66 -2.57
CA GLY A 3 -16.21 -24.72 -3.04
C GLY A 3 -14.94 -25.49 -3.40
N LYS A 4 -14.36 -25.21 -4.57
CA LYS A 4 -13.09 -25.82 -4.97
C LYS A 4 -11.98 -25.29 -4.06
N LYS A 5 -11.33 -26.16 -3.30
CA LYS A 5 -10.15 -25.83 -2.50
C LYS A 5 -9.05 -25.25 -3.41
N LEU A 6 -8.50 -24.10 -3.03
CA LEU A 6 -7.42 -23.44 -3.78
C LEU A 6 -6.13 -24.27 -3.70
N THR A 7 -5.38 -24.31 -4.81
CA THR A 7 -4.04 -24.91 -4.83
C THR A 7 -3.03 -24.02 -4.09
N GLU A 8 -1.87 -24.57 -3.75
CA GLU A 8 -0.77 -23.80 -3.16
C GLU A 8 -0.37 -22.60 -4.04
N LEU A 9 -0.22 -22.83 -5.35
CA LEU A 9 0.12 -21.77 -6.31
C LEU A 9 -0.93 -20.65 -6.32
N GLN A 10 -2.22 -20.99 -6.34
CA GLN A 10 -3.30 -19.99 -6.34
C GLN A 10 -3.31 -19.16 -5.05
N ASN A 11 -3.03 -19.79 -3.91
CA ASN A 11 -2.89 -19.06 -2.64
C ASN A 11 -1.66 -18.15 -2.67
N TYR A 12 -0.51 -18.65 -3.14
CA TYR A 12 0.71 -17.85 -3.24
C TYR A 12 0.51 -16.63 -4.12
N GLU A 13 -0.05 -16.80 -5.33
CA GLU A 13 -0.38 -15.71 -6.26
C GLU A 13 -1.33 -14.70 -5.63
N PHE A 14 -2.31 -15.16 -4.84
CA PHE A 14 -3.26 -14.28 -4.17
C PHE A 14 -2.58 -13.29 -3.20
N PHE A 15 -1.65 -13.77 -2.37
CA PHE A 15 -0.94 -12.92 -1.39
C PHE A 15 0.24 -12.12 -1.99
N HIS A 16 0.68 -12.45 -3.21
CA HIS A 16 1.76 -11.76 -3.90
C HIS A 16 1.27 -10.83 -5.03
N LYS A 17 -0.02 -10.81 -5.29
CA LYS A 17 -0.61 -9.92 -6.29
C LYS A 17 -0.56 -8.46 -5.84
N GLU A 18 -0.04 -7.60 -6.72
CA GLU A 18 -0.11 -6.15 -6.59
C GLU A 18 -1.57 -5.67 -6.59
N ARG A 19 -1.89 -4.77 -5.66
CA ARG A 19 -3.23 -4.20 -5.51
C ARG A 19 -3.18 -2.68 -5.60
N SER A 20 -4.13 -2.15 -6.37
CA SER A 20 -4.45 -0.73 -6.44
C SER A 20 -5.77 -0.38 -5.76
N GLN A 21 -6.51 -1.38 -5.27
CA GLN A 21 -7.82 -1.23 -4.65
C GLN A 21 -7.88 -1.94 -3.29
N PHE A 22 -8.38 -1.23 -2.30
CA PHE A 22 -8.53 -1.69 -0.91
C PHE A 22 -9.94 -1.36 -0.43
N HIS A 23 -10.81 -2.36 -0.39
CA HIS A 23 -12.25 -2.17 -0.10
C HIS A 23 -12.57 -2.04 1.38
N TYR A 24 -11.62 -2.40 2.24
CA TYR A 24 -11.80 -2.44 3.70
C TYR A 24 -10.99 -1.35 4.43
N SER A 25 -10.41 -0.38 3.72
CA SER A 25 -9.57 0.68 4.29
C SER A 25 -10.33 1.62 5.23
N ASP A 26 -11.62 1.83 4.97
CA ASP A 26 -12.42 2.84 5.66
C ASP A 26 -13.10 2.30 6.93
N ASN A 27 -12.83 1.04 7.29
CA ASN A 27 -13.38 0.45 8.48
C ASN A 27 -12.74 1.07 9.73
N SER A 28 -13.59 1.72 10.55
CA SER A 28 -13.21 2.34 11.82
C SER A 28 -12.45 1.43 12.79
N ALA A 29 -12.60 0.10 12.68
CA ALA A 29 -11.85 -0.84 13.50
C ALA A 29 -10.33 -0.82 13.24
N TYR A 30 -9.88 -0.30 12.09
CA TYR A 30 -8.48 -0.34 11.66
C TYR A 30 -7.82 1.04 11.61
N THR A 31 -8.58 2.13 11.85
CA THR A 31 -8.10 3.50 11.63
C THR A 31 -6.90 3.86 12.47
N ASP A 32 -6.76 3.34 13.69
CA ASP A 32 -5.64 3.67 14.55
C ASP A 32 -4.31 3.08 14.06
N VAL A 33 -4.34 1.86 13.53
CA VAL A 33 -3.15 1.22 12.94
C VAL A 33 -2.70 1.98 11.68
N LEU A 34 -3.66 2.47 10.88
CA LEU A 34 -3.37 3.20 9.64
C LEU A 34 -2.79 4.62 9.88
N LYS A 35 -2.84 5.14 11.12
CA LYS A 35 -2.27 6.44 11.48
C LYS A 35 -0.75 6.48 11.52
N THR A 36 -0.05 5.34 11.43
CA THR A 36 1.42 5.32 11.37
C THR A 36 1.96 6.25 10.28
N ASN A 37 3.03 6.99 10.58
CA ASN A 37 3.73 7.82 9.60
C ASN A 37 4.70 7.01 8.74
N ASP A 38 4.94 5.74 9.08
CA ASP A 38 5.77 4.86 8.27
C ASP A 38 4.98 4.38 7.03
N PRO A 39 5.37 4.79 5.80
CA PRO A 39 4.63 4.43 4.60
C PRO A 39 4.67 2.94 4.29
N VAL A 40 5.73 2.22 4.69
CA VAL A 40 5.84 0.78 4.50
C VAL A 40 4.86 0.06 5.40
N LEU A 41 4.80 0.41 6.69
CA LEU A 41 3.85 -0.18 7.63
C LEU A 41 2.40 0.15 7.28
N ARG A 42 2.13 1.39 6.85
CA ARG A 42 0.79 1.77 6.38
C ARG A 42 0.36 0.94 5.18
N SER A 43 1.25 0.77 4.19
CA SER A 43 0.98 -0.05 3.01
C SER A 43 0.74 -1.52 3.40
N LEU A 44 1.64 -2.13 4.18
CA LEU A 44 1.49 -3.50 4.65
C LEU A 44 0.20 -3.73 5.44
N SER A 45 -0.22 -2.75 6.24
CA SER A 45 -1.49 -2.80 6.97
C SER A 45 -2.69 -2.88 6.03
N LEU A 46 -2.72 -2.07 4.95
CA LEU A 46 -3.79 -2.11 3.95
C LEU A 46 -3.87 -3.47 3.25
N TYR A 47 -2.72 -4.03 2.86
CA TYR A 47 -2.64 -5.36 2.28
C TYR A 47 -3.14 -6.43 3.24
N LEU A 48 -2.69 -6.40 4.50
CA LEU A 48 -3.09 -7.38 5.52
C LEU A 48 -4.60 -7.31 5.78
N ILE A 49 -5.17 -6.12 5.95
CA ILE A 49 -6.62 -5.93 6.11
C ILE A 49 -7.38 -6.52 4.93
N GLN A 50 -6.96 -6.19 3.70
CA GLN A 50 -7.63 -6.66 2.50
C GLN A 50 -7.59 -8.18 2.40
N TYR A 51 -6.40 -8.77 2.53
CA TYR A 51 -6.23 -10.22 2.42
C TYR A 51 -6.98 -10.97 3.51
N TYR A 52 -6.91 -10.51 4.76
CA TYR A 52 -7.56 -11.17 5.87
C TYR A 52 -9.08 -11.21 5.69
N ASN A 53 -9.68 -10.08 5.30
CA ASN A 53 -11.13 -10.01 5.08
C ASN A 53 -11.57 -10.83 3.85
N ASP A 54 -10.85 -10.74 2.73
CA ASP A 54 -11.12 -11.53 1.51
C ASP A 54 -11.10 -13.03 1.75
N VAL A 55 -10.23 -13.49 2.66
CA VAL A 55 -10.07 -14.92 2.98
C VAL A 55 -11.02 -15.34 4.08
N SER A 56 -11.21 -14.53 5.13
CA SER A 56 -12.09 -14.86 6.27
C SER A 56 -13.52 -15.19 5.83
N THR A 57 -14.03 -14.49 4.82
CA THR A 57 -15.36 -14.74 4.23
C THR A 57 -15.46 -16.14 3.62
N ARG A 58 -14.41 -16.61 2.94
CA ARG A 58 -14.33 -17.96 2.37
C ARG A 58 -14.16 -19.01 3.46
N CYS A 59 -13.27 -18.75 4.42
CA CYS A 59 -12.92 -19.67 5.49
C CYS A 59 -14.01 -19.85 6.56
N SER A 60 -15.00 -18.95 6.59
CA SER A 60 -16.15 -19.06 7.49
C SER A 60 -17.21 -20.05 6.97
N LEU A 61 -17.16 -20.49 5.71
CA LEU A 61 -18.21 -21.26 5.04
C LEU A 61 -17.95 -22.78 4.94
N ASN A 62 -17.19 -23.35 5.88
CA ASN A 62 -16.80 -24.78 5.96
C ASN A 62 -15.61 -25.24 5.11
N ASP A 63 -14.82 -24.32 4.55
CA ASP A 63 -13.59 -24.67 3.84
C ASP A 63 -12.40 -24.83 4.79
N ASP A 64 -11.59 -25.89 4.57
CA ASP A 64 -10.30 -26.07 5.23
C ASP A 64 -9.30 -25.01 4.73
N CYS A 65 -9.11 -23.99 5.55
CA CYS A 65 -8.23 -22.86 5.29
C CYS A 65 -6.84 -22.99 5.91
N THR A 66 -6.43 -24.20 6.31
CA THR A 66 -5.11 -24.44 6.91
C THR A 66 -4.00 -23.94 5.98
N LEU A 67 -3.99 -24.39 4.72
CA LEU A 67 -2.98 -23.99 3.72
C LEU A 67 -2.99 -22.48 3.46
N THR A 68 -4.16 -21.86 3.35
CA THR A 68 -4.27 -20.41 3.13
C THR A 68 -3.72 -19.62 4.32
N CYS A 69 -4.02 -20.06 5.55
CA CYS A 69 -3.50 -19.46 6.77
C CYS A 69 -1.97 -19.62 6.88
N GLU A 70 -1.44 -20.79 6.53
CA GLU A 70 0.01 -21.05 6.48
C GLU A 70 0.72 -20.11 5.51
N ILE A 71 0.19 -19.95 4.29
CA ILE A 71 0.78 -19.07 3.27
C ILE A 71 0.67 -17.59 3.69
N MET A 72 -0.44 -17.18 4.30
CA MET A 72 -0.59 -15.81 4.82
C MET A 72 0.43 -15.52 5.94
N ASN A 73 0.67 -16.48 6.84
CA ASN A 73 1.71 -16.36 7.85
C ASN A 73 3.11 -16.28 7.22
N LYS A 74 3.42 -17.12 6.24
CA LYS A 74 4.69 -17.05 5.50
C LYS A 74 4.90 -15.67 4.88
N TRP A 75 3.92 -15.15 4.15
CA TRP A 75 3.96 -13.82 3.58
C TRP A 75 4.22 -12.75 4.65
N LEU A 76 3.49 -12.79 5.76
CA LEU A 76 3.63 -11.80 6.83
C LEU A 76 5.00 -11.87 7.51
N ASN A 77 5.51 -13.09 7.76
CA ASN A 77 6.83 -13.35 8.33
C ASN A 77 7.96 -12.88 7.41
N GLU A 78 7.81 -13.03 6.08
CA GLU A 78 8.77 -12.51 5.11
C GLU A 78 8.81 -10.97 5.14
N LYS A 79 7.64 -10.32 5.20
CA LYS A 79 7.59 -8.84 5.30
C LYS A 79 8.17 -8.36 6.62
N GLU A 80 7.93 -9.08 7.72
CA GLU A 80 8.53 -8.81 9.02
C GLU A 80 10.06 -8.91 8.96
N ALA A 81 10.57 -10.02 8.41
CA ALA A 81 12.00 -10.27 8.30
C ALA A 81 12.71 -9.16 7.52
N ILE A 82 12.12 -8.70 6.42
CA ILE A 82 12.66 -7.60 5.62
C ILE A 82 12.62 -6.28 6.42
N TYR A 83 11.47 -5.95 7.01
CA TYR A 83 11.27 -4.67 7.69
C TYR A 83 12.14 -4.54 8.96
N THR A 84 12.36 -5.64 9.67
CA THR A 84 13.06 -5.66 10.98
C THR A 84 14.52 -6.11 10.89
N SER A 85 15.02 -6.43 9.69
CA SER A 85 16.31 -7.10 9.50
C SER A 85 16.40 -8.38 10.33
N ASN A 86 15.42 -9.28 10.15
CA ASN A 86 15.25 -10.50 10.94
C ASN A 86 15.29 -10.24 12.46
N GLY A 87 14.58 -9.21 12.92
CA GLY A 87 14.48 -8.83 14.32
C GLY A 87 15.70 -8.11 14.90
N LYS A 88 16.79 -7.94 14.15
CA LYS A 88 18.00 -7.26 14.64
C LYS A 88 17.80 -5.77 14.86
N ARG A 89 16.88 -5.13 14.13
CA ARG A 89 16.57 -3.71 14.31
C ARG A 89 15.48 -3.53 15.37
N ALA A 90 15.88 -3.16 16.58
CA ALA A 90 14.99 -3.03 17.73
C ALA A 90 13.84 -2.04 17.53
N LEU A 91 14.12 -0.86 16.94
CA LEU A 91 13.08 0.15 16.65
C LEU A 91 12.02 -0.40 15.68
N ASN A 92 12.43 -1.00 14.57
CA ASN A 92 11.53 -1.56 13.57
C ASN A 92 10.74 -2.74 14.15
N SER A 93 11.37 -3.57 14.98
CA SER A 93 10.67 -4.64 15.69
C SER A 93 9.58 -4.10 16.61
N LYS A 94 9.84 -2.99 17.30
CA LYS A 94 8.84 -2.29 18.12
C LYS A 94 7.69 -1.74 17.27
N LEU A 95 8.01 -1.07 16.17
CA LEU A 95 6.99 -0.52 15.26
C LEU A 95 6.15 -1.64 14.63
N TRP A 96 6.78 -2.73 14.20
CA TRP A 96 6.09 -3.91 13.67
C TRP A 96 5.10 -4.47 14.68
N ASN A 97 5.55 -4.70 15.92
CA ASN A 97 4.69 -5.21 16.98
C ASN A 97 3.51 -4.27 17.26
N THR A 98 3.76 -2.96 17.28
CA THR A 98 2.73 -1.94 17.57
C THR A 98 1.69 -1.86 16.46
N TYR A 99 2.09 -1.90 15.18
CA TYR A 99 1.14 -1.66 14.10
C TYR A 99 0.63 -2.95 13.45
N ILE A 100 1.51 -3.89 13.14
CA ILE A 100 1.12 -5.08 12.35
C ILE A 100 0.61 -6.21 13.25
N GLU A 101 1.27 -6.50 14.37
CA GLU A 101 0.82 -7.58 15.26
C GLU A 101 -0.46 -7.18 16.03
N GLU A 102 -0.59 -5.92 16.46
CA GLU A 102 -1.87 -5.42 17.00
C GLU A 102 -3.00 -5.51 15.97
N LEU A 103 -2.74 -5.15 14.70
CA LEU A 103 -3.71 -5.29 13.62
C LEU A 103 -4.14 -6.74 13.41
N TRP A 104 -3.21 -7.69 13.40
CA TRP A 104 -3.54 -9.10 13.30
C TRP A 104 -4.50 -9.53 14.42
N ASN A 105 -4.23 -9.09 15.65
CA ASN A 105 -5.09 -9.39 16.79
C ASN A 105 -6.49 -8.78 16.67
N ILE A 106 -6.58 -7.55 16.15
CA ILE A 106 -7.86 -6.87 15.88
C ILE A 106 -8.65 -7.67 14.82
N LEU A 107 -8.01 -8.01 13.70
CA LEU A 107 -8.59 -8.81 12.62
C LEU A 107 -9.09 -10.19 13.10
N GLY A 108 -8.30 -10.84 13.96
CA GLY A 108 -8.68 -12.10 14.59
C GLY A 108 -9.96 -11.99 15.41
N LYS A 109 -10.10 -10.92 16.19
CA LYS A 109 -11.28 -10.65 17.02
C LYS A 109 -12.51 -10.21 16.23
N SER A 110 -12.34 -9.45 15.15
CA SER A 110 -13.45 -8.89 14.36
C SER A 110 -14.03 -9.85 13.32
N SER A 111 -13.37 -10.99 13.07
CA SER A 111 -13.81 -11.96 12.07
C SER A 111 -15.02 -12.79 12.51
N ALA A 112 -15.89 -13.13 11.56
CA ALA A 112 -17.10 -13.94 11.80
C ALA A 112 -16.79 -15.29 12.43
N LYS A 113 -15.67 -15.91 12.04
CA LYS A 113 -15.05 -17.03 12.73
C LYS A 113 -13.82 -16.52 13.47
N GLN A 114 -14.02 -16.10 14.71
CA GLN A 114 -12.98 -15.50 15.54
C GLN A 114 -11.70 -16.35 15.51
N ASN A 115 -10.58 -15.71 15.21
CA ASN A 115 -9.26 -16.34 15.14
C ASN A 115 -9.18 -17.55 14.19
N TRP A 116 -9.90 -17.52 13.06
CA TRP A 116 -9.85 -18.60 12.06
C TRP A 116 -8.43 -18.92 11.56
N CYS A 117 -7.53 -17.93 11.57
CA CYS A 117 -6.12 -18.10 11.30
C CYS A 117 -5.28 -17.73 12.52
N LYS A 118 -4.55 -18.71 13.05
CA LYS A 118 -3.59 -18.50 14.14
C LYS A 118 -2.33 -17.84 13.58
N ARG A 119 -1.83 -16.80 14.25
CA ARG A 119 -0.52 -16.22 13.98
C ARG A 119 0.58 -17.23 14.31
N ASP A 120 1.43 -17.54 13.35
CA ASP A 120 2.62 -18.36 13.51
C ASP A 120 3.86 -17.55 13.12
N ARG A 121 4.57 -17.05 14.13
CA ARG A 121 5.70 -16.13 13.99
C ARG A 121 7.00 -16.84 14.36
N PRO A 122 8.05 -16.76 13.55
CA PRO A 122 9.33 -17.38 13.87
C PRO A 122 10.02 -16.61 15.00
N LYS A 123 10.92 -17.29 15.71
CA LYS A 123 11.75 -16.67 16.73
C LYS A 123 12.95 -16.01 16.07
N TYR A 124 12.88 -14.70 15.87
CA TYR A 124 14.00 -13.88 15.41
C TYR A 124 14.98 -13.69 16.58
N GLY A 125 16.19 -14.28 16.49
CA GLY A 125 17.20 -14.17 17.55
C GLY A 125 18.35 -15.17 17.48
N ASN A 126 18.15 -16.30 16.79
CA ASN A 126 19.17 -17.35 16.64
C ASN A 126 19.77 -17.39 15.23
N ASN A 127 19.61 -16.33 14.45
CA ASN A 127 19.83 -16.34 13.02
C ASN A 127 21.14 -15.63 12.69
N GLU A 128 21.92 -16.21 11.77
CA GLU A 128 23.12 -15.64 11.14
C GLU A 128 22.76 -14.49 10.17
N TYR A 129 21.99 -13.51 10.63
CA TYR A 129 21.82 -12.30 9.83
C TYR A 129 23.16 -11.56 9.82
N PRO A 130 23.68 -11.14 8.65
CA PRO A 130 24.98 -10.46 8.57
C PRO A 130 24.93 -9.13 9.34
N ASP A 131 25.47 -9.14 10.57
CA ASP A 131 25.44 -7.96 11.44
C ASP A 131 26.21 -6.78 10.82
N ASP A 132 27.26 -7.05 10.04
CA ASP A 132 28.05 -6.05 9.31
C ASP A 132 27.25 -5.25 8.27
N TRP A 133 26.09 -5.76 7.86
CA TRP A 133 25.21 -5.10 6.89
C TRP A 133 24.16 -4.21 7.58
N ILE A 134 24.09 -4.24 8.92
CA ILE A 134 23.22 -3.36 9.70
C ILE A 134 23.98 -2.08 9.99
N HIS A 135 23.62 -1.01 9.29
CA HIS A 135 24.22 0.31 9.47
C HIS A 135 24.12 0.78 10.94
N GLU A 136 25.20 1.30 11.53
CA GLU A 136 25.28 1.66 12.97
C GLU A 136 24.18 2.62 13.44
N ASN A 137 23.77 3.57 12.59
CA ASN A 137 22.63 4.46 12.83
C ASN A 137 21.27 3.74 13.03
N CYS A 138 21.18 2.43 12.77
CA CYS A 138 19.99 1.61 13.06
C CYS A 138 19.86 1.21 14.53
N ASN A 139 20.92 1.37 15.33
CA ASN A 139 20.91 1.13 16.79
C ASN A 139 20.36 2.33 17.58
N ASN A 140 20.16 3.47 16.92
CA ASN A 140 19.60 4.65 17.56
C ASN A 140 18.12 4.39 17.91
N THR A 141 17.78 4.53 19.19
CA THR A 141 16.40 4.47 19.71
C THR A 141 15.53 5.62 19.23
N LYS A 142 16.14 6.67 18.68
CA LYS A 142 15.46 7.78 18.02
C LYS A 142 15.16 7.36 16.60
N SER A 143 13.89 7.46 16.19
CA SER A 143 13.51 7.30 14.79
C SER A 143 14.44 8.14 13.94
N ILE A 144 14.90 7.57 12.82
CA ILE A 144 15.36 8.42 11.73
C ILE A 144 14.17 9.32 11.46
N ASP A 145 14.30 10.60 11.81
CA ASP A 145 13.37 11.63 11.41
C ASP A 145 13.55 11.74 9.90
N VAL A 146 12.94 10.81 9.17
CA VAL A 146 12.57 11.04 7.79
C VAL A 146 11.50 12.09 7.93
N SER A 147 11.92 13.36 8.04
CA SER A 147 11.01 14.47 8.17
C SER A 147 10.12 14.39 6.93
N LEU A 148 8.94 13.82 7.12
CA LEU A 148 7.90 13.69 6.10
C LEU A 148 7.22 15.05 5.99
N ASN A 149 8.01 16.07 5.66
CA ASN A 149 7.54 17.05 4.73
C ASN A 149 7.85 16.47 3.36
N CYS A 150 6.84 15.85 2.74
CA CYS A 150 6.80 15.67 1.29
C CYS A 150 6.92 17.02 0.52
N ALA A 151 7.15 18.14 1.21
CA ALA A 151 7.43 19.44 0.67
C ALA A 151 8.93 19.83 0.63
N ASN A 152 9.89 19.15 1.29
CA ASN A 152 11.28 19.62 1.29
C ASN A 152 12.31 18.48 1.31
N ASN A 153 12.75 18.05 0.12
CA ASN A 153 14.01 17.32 -0.03
C ASN A 153 15.13 18.32 -0.37
N PRO A 154 16.07 18.64 0.54
CA PRO A 154 17.20 19.54 0.25
C PRO A 154 18.20 18.98 -0.77
N TYR A 155 18.09 17.70 -1.14
CA TYR A 155 18.91 17.07 -2.18
C TYR A 155 18.21 16.96 -3.54
N TYR A 156 16.95 17.41 -3.67
CA TYR A 156 16.37 17.67 -4.97
C TYR A 156 16.79 19.08 -5.40
N LYS A 157 17.98 19.19 -6.01
CA LYS A 157 18.27 20.36 -6.83
C LYS A 157 17.22 20.31 -7.94
N SER A 158 16.19 21.14 -7.87
CA SER A 158 15.38 21.44 -9.03
C SER A 158 16.39 21.77 -10.12
N GLN A 159 16.51 20.90 -11.12
CA GLN A 159 17.14 21.29 -12.35
C GLN A 159 16.35 22.53 -12.75
N GLU A 160 16.95 23.71 -12.62
CA GLU A 160 16.38 24.92 -13.16
C GLU A 160 16.01 24.55 -14.59
N VAL A 161 14.71 24.46 -14.85
CA VAL A 161 14.22 24.70 -16.19
C VAL A 161 14.76 26.09 -16.44
N ARG A 162 15.87 26.16 -17.19
CA ARG A 162 16.34 27.42 -17.74
C ARG A 162 15.08 28.07 -18.28
N PRO A 163 14.76 29.33 -17.94
CA PRO A 163 13.77 30.03 -18.74
C PRO A 163 14.27 29.86 -20.16
N LEU A 164 13.49 29.14 -20.96
CA LEU A 164 13.71 29.11 -22.39
C LEU A 164 13.58 30.58 -22.74
N GLY A 165 14.74 31.19 -23.02
CA GLY A 165 14.83 32.62 -23.26
C GLY A 165 13.76 33.00 -24.25
N ASP A 166 13.20 34.19 -24.06
CA ASP A 166 12.20 34.80 -24.93
C ASP A 166 12.56 34.59 -26.39
N SER A 167 12.10 33.48 -26.96
CA SER A 167 11.99 33.30 -28.39
C SER A 167 10.65 33.91 -28.71
N SER A 168 10.70 35.18 -29.09
CA SER A 168 9.69 35.86 -29.88
C SER A 168 8.97 34.87 -30.81
N SER A 169 7.76 34.48 -30.43
CA SER A 169 6.76 33.95 -31.34
C SER A 169 5.42 34.44 -30.83
N SER A 170 4.90 35.44 -31.53
CA SER A 170 3.56 35.99 -31.41
C SER A 170 2.53 34.90 -31.71
N GLY A 171 2.20 34.10 -30.69
CA GLY A 171 1.10 33.14 -30.68
C GLY A 171 -0.21 33.84 -30.38
N SER A 172 -0.91 34.20 -31.45
CA SER A 172 -2.13 34.99 -31.51
C SER A 172 -3.29 34.43 -30.68
N ALA A 173 -3.92 35.25 -29.84
CA ALA A 173 -5.22 34.99 -29.19
C ALA A 173 -6.40 35.06 -30.18
N ILE A 174 -6.23 34.54 -31.40
CA ILE A 174 -7.19 34.67 -32.49
C ILE A 174 -7.83 33.33 -32.87
N THR A 175 -7.34 32.20 -32.37
CA THR A 175 -7.83 30.89 -32.84
C THR A 175 -9.18 30.47 -32.25
N GLU A 176 -9.66 31.10 -31.18
CA GLU A 176 -10.96 30.75 -30.58
C GLU A 176 -12.15 31.57 -31.15
N PHE A 177 -11.93 32.75 -31.73
CA PHE A 177 -13.04 33.58 -32.23
C PHE A 177 -13.56 33.19 -33.62
N TYR A 178 -12.69 32.71 -34.52
CA TYR A 178 -13.12 32.32 -35.87
C TYR A 178 -13.97 31.06 -35.90
N GLY A 179 -13.76 30.14 -34.94
CA GLY A 179 -14.58 28.94 -34.79
C GLY A 179 -16.03 29.29 -34.46
N TYR A 180 -16.26 30.24 -33.55
CA TYR A 180 -17.61 30.70 -33.20
C TYR A 180 -18.28 31.46 -34.33
N LEU A 181 -17.56 32.33 -35.03
CA LEU A 181 -18.12 33.08 -36.16
C LEU A 181 -18.57 32.15 -37.30
N LEU A 182 -17.77 31.15 -37.66
CA LEU A 182 -18.14 30.16 -38.68
C LEU A 182 -19.32 29.29 -38.24
N PHE A 183 -19.39 28.92 -36.96
CA PHE A 183 -20.49 28.13 -36.42
C PHE A 183 -21.82 28.91 -36.41
N VAL A 184 -21.77 30.19 -36.05
CA VAL A 184 -22.95 31.09 -36.08
C VAL A 184 -23.41 31.34 -37.52
N ILE A 185 -22.50 31.55 -38.46
CA ILE A 185 -22.85 31.73 -39.89
C ILE A 185 -23.52 30.45 -40.43
N LEU A 186 -22.94 29.26 -40.19
CA LEU A 186 -23.53 27.98 -40.59
C LEU A 186 -24.94 27.77 -40.03
N LEU A 187 -25.14 28.03 -38.73
CA LEU A 187 -26.45 27.93 -38.09
C LEU A 187 -27.47 28.90 -38.71
N SER A 188 -27.06 30.14 -38.98
CA SER A 188 -27.95 31.13 -39.59
C SER A 188 -28.30 30.79 -41.04
N SER A 189 -27.37 30.23 -41.83
CA SER A 189 -27.64 29.76 -43.19
C SER A 189 -28.62 28.58 -43.22
N ILE A 190 -28.52 27.65 -42.27
CA ILE A 190 -29.43 26.51 -42.16
C ILE A 190 -30.84 26.95 -41.74
N LEU A 191 -30.95 27.97 -40.89
CA LEU A 191 -32.23 28.52 -40.43
C LEU A 191 -32.92 29.42 -41.48
N LEU A 192 -32.16 30.04 -42.39
CA LEU A 192 -32.70 30.92 -43.44
C LEU A 192 -33.07 30.18 -44.74
N TYR A 193 -32.63 28.93 -44.92
CA TYR A 193 -32.94 28.11 -46.10
C TYR A 193 -33.89 26.94 -45.79
N LYS A 194 -34.76 27.09 -44.79
CA LYS A 194 -35.86 26.16 -44.48
C LYS A 194 -37.21 26.85 -44.56
#